data_AF-A0A940D8G7-F1
#
_entry.id   AF-A0A940D8G7-F1
#
_cell.length_a   1.000
_cell.length_b   1.000
_cell.length_c   1.000
_cell.angle_alpha   90.00
_cell.angle_beta   90.00
_cell.angle_gamma   90.00
#
_symmetry.space_group_name_H-M   'P 1'
#
loop_
_entity.id
_entity.type
_entity.pdbx_description
1 polymer ?
#
loop_
_entity_poly.entity_id
_entity_poly.type
_entity_poly.pdbx_seq_one_letter_code
_entity_poly.pdbx_strand_id
1 'polypeptide(L)'
;MYPYTICFLKRGDWSSNEVLLLHRKYPPNQGKWNGVGGKLESGETIEASILREIKEETGLIPDEIRFKGIVSWNRAGGMYVFIGTVSTDPTIACKEGKLEWKSLDWIVTSTEVVSNIPYFIHDLFTYPFPLEHAFQYDEEGNIVEYTKKPIYMLSNPT
;
A
#
# COMPACT_ATOMS: atom_id res chain seq x y z
N MET A 1 2.03 7.47 -15.97
CA MET A 1 1.92 6.19 -15.25
C MET A 1 2.83 6.27 -14.04
N TYR A 2 2.33 5.97 -12.85
CA TYR A 2 3.16 5.96 -11.65
C TYR A 2 4.09 4.72 -11.64
N PRO A 3 5.29 4.82 -11.05
CA PRO A 3 6.28 3.74 -11.16
C PRO A 3 6.24 2.73 -10.02
N TYR A 4 5.32 2.85 -9.06
CA TYR A 4 5.30 1.99 -7.86
C TYR A 4 3.92 1.37 -7.60
N THR A 5 3.93 0.19 -6.99
CA THR A 5 2.74 -0.44 -6.40
C THR A 5 2.95 -0.72 -4.92
N ILE A 6 1.88 -0.69 -4.14
CA ILE A 6 1.88 -1.06 -2.73
C ILE A 6 0.62 -1.87 -2.40
N CYS A 7 0.71 -2.82 -1.47
CA CYS A 7 -0.39 -3.60 -0.97
C CYS A 7 -0.41 -3.64 0.56
N PHE A 8 -1.64 -3.63 1.10
CA PHE A 8 -1.92 -3.89 2.50
C PHE A 8 -2.73 -5.19 2.59
N LEU A 9 -2.05 -6.26 3.02
CA LEU A 9 -2.64 -7.59 3.15
C LEU A 9 -3.30 -7.75 4.51
N LYS A 10 -4.54 -8.25 4.55
CA LYS A 10 -5.23 -8.68 5.77
C LYS A 10 -5.01 -10.16 6.05
N ARG A 11 -4.85 -10.51 7.32
CA ARG A 11 -4.70 -11.90 7.75
C ARG A 11 -6.04 -12.64 7.73
N GLY A 12 -6.13 -13.79 7.09
CA GLY A 12 -7.38 -14.53 6.91
C GLY A 12 -8.27 -13.87 5.89
N ASP A 13 -9.30 -13.15 6.34
CA ASP A 13 -10.32 -12.52 5.49
C ASP A 13 -10.50 -11.01 5.76
N TRP A 14 -11.45 -10.39 5.08
CA TRP A 14 -11.72 -8.96 5.16
C TRP A 14 -12.19 -8.46 6.54
N SER A 15 -12.68 -9.34 7.41
CA SER A 15 -13.10 -9.01 8.78
C SER A 15 -11.93 -8.81 9.74
N SER A 16 -10.74 -9.29 9.37
CA SER A 16 -9.53 -9.13 10.17
C SER A 16 -9.15 -7.67 10.39
N ASN A 17 -8.65 -7.39 11.59
CA ASN A 17 -8.10 -6.08 11.96
C ASN A 17 -6.58 -6.02 11.80
N GLU A 18 -5.94 -7.14 11.44
CA GLU A 18 -4.48 -7.23 11.28
C GLU A 18 -4.08 -7.03 9.82
N VAL A 19 -3.09 -6.16 9.61
CA VAL A 19 -2.50 -5.86 8.30
C VAL A 19 -1.00 -6.17 8.33
N LEU A 20 -0.51 -6.87 7.31
CA LEU A 20 0.92 -7.15 7.18
C LEU A 20 1.66 -5.89 6.78
N LEU A 21 2.63 -5.48 7.59
CA LEU A 21 3.52 -4.36 7.30
C LEU A 21 4.98 -4.79 7.28
N LEU A 22 5.76 -4.06 6.48
CA LEU A 22 7.20 -4.15 6.37
C LEU A 22 7.86 -3.00 7.15
N HIS A 23 8.65 -3.32 8.17
CA HIS A 23 9.55 -2.38 8.82
C HIS A 23 10.82 -2.24 7.97
N ARG A 24 10.94 -1.12 7.26
CA ARG A 24 11.95 -0.95 6.22
C ARG A 24 13.36 -0.81 6.79
N LYS A 25 14.28 -1.61 6.27
CA LYS A 25 15.72 -1.56 6.60
C LYS A 25 16.47 -0.53 5.77
N TYR A 26 16.00 -0.21 4.57
CA TYR A 26 16.68 0.66 3.62
C TYR A 26 15.82 1.85 3.18
N PRO A 27 16.43 2.98 2.76
CA PRO A 27 15.72 4.11 2.19
C PRO A 27 14.92 3.74 0.92
N PRO A 28 13.87 4.51 0.57
CA PRO A 28 13.27 5.58 1.36
C PRO A 28 12.54 5.01 2.59
N ASN A 29 12.22 5.87 3.57
CA ASN A 29 11.47 5.48 4.78
C ASN A 29 12.15 4.42 5.67
N GLN A 30 13.48 4.41 5.70
CA GLN A 30 14.23 3.54 6.61
C GLN A 30 13.77 3.74 8.07
N GLY A 31 13.51 2.64 8.77
CA GLY A 31 13.03 2.64 10.14
C GLY A 31 11.53 2.90 10.30
N LYS A 32 10.78 3.09 9.20
CA LYS A 32 9.33 3.22 9.21
C LYS A 32 8.63 1.95 8.73
N TRP A 33 7.40 1.77 9.17
CA TRP A 33 6.50 0.70 8.74
C TRP A 33 5.71 1.10 7.49
N ASN A 34 5.67 0.24 6.50
CA ASN A 34 5.00 0.45 5.22
C ASN A 34 4.24 -0.81 4.77
N GLY A 35 3.40 -0.69 3.74
CA GLY A 35 2.88 -1.86 3.03
C GLY A 35 3.98 -2.57 2.22
N VAL A 36 3.66 -3.75 1.70
CA VAL A 36 4.53 -4.53 0.81
C VAL A 36 4.39 -4.04 -0.62
N GLY A 37 5.45 -4.09 -1.41
CA GLY A 37 5.42 -3.59 -2.79
C GLY A 37 6.72 -2.94 -3.23
N GLY A 38 6.77 -2.58 -4.51
CA GLY A 38 7.98 -2.06 -5.13
C GLY A 38 7.72 -1.37 -6.46
N LYS A 39 8.76 -1.34 -7.29
CA LYS A 39 8.79 -0.60 -8.54
C LYS A 39 8.26 -1.49 -9.68
N LEU A 40 7.50 -0.90 -10.59
CA LEU A 40 7.14 -1.56 -11.84
C LEU A 40 8.38 -1.86 -12.68
N GLU A 41 8.41 -3.08 -13.21
CA GLU A 41 9.37 -3.48 -14.23
C GLU A 41 8.90 -3.06 -15.64
N SER A 42 9.83 -3.06 -16.60
CA SER A 42 9.53 -2.66 -17.97
C SER A 42 8.52 -3.61 -18.64
N GLY A 43 7.38 -3.09 -19.06
CA GLY A 43 6.30 -3.88 -19.68
C GLY A 43 5.39 -4.59 -18.68
N GLU A 44 5.60 -4.39 -17.38
CA GLU A 44 4.81 -5.00 -16.31
C GLU A 44 3.48 -4.25 -16.11
N THR A 45 2.36 -4.97 -16.02
CA THR A 45 1.08 -4.41 -15.57
C THR A 45 1.12 -4.13 -14.07
N ILE A 46 0.31 -3.19 -13.57
CA ILE A 46 0.28 -2.87 -12.13
C ILE A 46 -0.12 -4.09 -11.27
N GLU A 47 -1.01 -4.96 -11.77
CA GLU A 47 -1.43 -6.19 -11.09
C GLU A 47 -0.31 -7.22 -11.04
N ALA A 48 0.38 -7.45 -12.16
CA ALA A 48 1.53 -8.36 -12.20
C ALA A 48 2.65 -7.88 -11.25
N SER A 49 2.89 -6.58 -11.21
CA SER A 49 3.89 -5.95 -10.33
C SER A 49 3.62 -6.26 -8.87
N ILE A 50 2.39 -5.97 -8.40
CA ILE A 50 2.11 -6.17 -6.98
C ILE A 50 2.09 -7.65 -6.58
N LEU A 51 1.66 -8.55 -7.46
CA LEU A 51 1.70 -10.00 -7.20
C LEU A 51 3.14 -10.53 -7.12
N ARG A 52 4.04 -10.04 -7.98
CA ARG A 52 5.47 -10.37 -7.92
C ARG A 52 6.07 -9.88 -6.60
N GLU A 53 5.86 -8.61 -6.25
CA GLU A 53 6.43 -8.01 -5.03
C GLU A 53 5.94 -8.72 -3.76
N ILE A 54 4.64 -9.02 -3.65
CA ILE A 54 4.10 -9.80 -2.52
C ILE A 54 4.85 -11.13 -2.39
N LYS A 55 5.03 -11.85 -3.50
CA LYS A 55 5.71 -13.14 -3.50
C LYS A 55 7.19 -13.01 -3.14
N GLU A 56 7.89 -12.01 -3.67
CA GLU A 56 9.32 -11.80 -3.43
C GLU A 56 9.64 -11.34 -2.01
N GLU A 57 8.78 -10.50 -1.43
CA GLU A 57 8.99 -9.97 -0.08
C GLU A 57 8.50 -10.92 1.01
N THR A 58 7.40 -11.65 0.77
CA THR A 58 6.69 -12.39 1.82
C THR A 58 6.59 -13.90 1.56
N GLY A 59 6.76 -14.33 0.31
CA GLY A 59 6.54 -15.71 -0.12
C GLY A 59 5.07 -16.10 -0.25
N LEU A 60 4.16 -15.16 -0.02
CA LEU A 60 2.71 -15.39 -0.03
C LEU A 60 2.12 -15.34 -1.43
N ILE A 61 0.95 -15.97 -1.55
CA ILE A 61 0.04 -15.85 -2.69
C ILE A 61 -1.29 -15.33 -2.13
N PRO A 62 -1.77 -14.13 -2.54
CA PRO A 62 -3.05 -13.61 -2.08
C PRO A 62 -4.22 -14.52 -2.45
N ASP A 63 -5.15 -14.70 -1.51
CA ASP A 63 -6.45 -15.34 -1.75
C ASP A 63 -7.35 -14.44 -2.59
N GLU A 64 -7.30 -13.14 -2.30
CA GLU A 64 -7.96 -12.08 -3.06
C GLU A 64 -7.06 -10.84 -3.12
N ILE A 65 -7.13 -10.10 -4.23
CA ILE A 65 -6.47 -8.81 -4.39
C ILE A 65 -7.41 -7.81 -5.06
N ARG A 66 -7.42 -6.57 -4.58
CA ARG A 66 -8.30 -5.50 -5.08
C ARG A 66 -7.50 -4.22 -5.30
N PHE A 67 -7.64 -3.64 -6.48
CA PHE A 67 -7.15 -2.29 -6.75
C PHE A 67 -7.99 -1.27 -5.97
N LYS A 68 -7.33 -0.36 -5.25
CA LYS A 68 -7.95 0.65 -4.39
C LYS A 68 -7.68 2.09 -4.81
N GLY A 69 -6.91 2.28 -5.88
CA GLY A 69 -6.69 3.59 -6.48
C GLY A 69 -5.23 4.01 -6.43
N ILE A 70 -5.00 5.30 -6.23
CA ILE A 70 -3.66 5.89 -6.28
C ILE A 70 -3.41 6.74 -5.04
N VAL A 71 -2.17 6.73 -4.59
CA VAL A 71 -1.64 7.74 -3.66
C VAL A 71 -0.66 8.60 -4.45
N SER A 72 -0.93 9.89 -4.58
CA SER A 72 -0.09 10.84 -5.33
C SER A 72 0.53 11.86 -4.38
N TRP A 73 1.71 12.38 -4.73
CA TRP A 73 2.41 13.40 -3.93
C TRP A 73 3.02 14.49 -4.79
N ASN A 74 2.90 15.73 -4.34
CA ASN A 74 3.47 16.95 -4.95
C ASN A 74 3.09 17.12 -6.42
N ARG A 75 2.01 16.47 -6.88
CA ARG A 75 1.61 16.36 -8.30
C ARG A 75 2.71 15.83 -9.23
N ALA A 76 3.77 15.25 -8.67
CA ALA A 76 4.98 14.85 -9.37
C ALA A 76 5.23 13.34 -9.29
N GLY A 77 4.82 12.71 -8.19
CA GLY A 77 4.97 11.27 -7.98
C GLY A 77 3.69 10.62 -7.48
N GLY A 78 3.72 9.29 -7.38
CA GLY A 78 2.60 8.50 -6.90
C GLY A 78 2.89 7.00 -6.93
N MET A 79 1.93 6.25 -6.42
CA MET A 79 1.89 4.79 -6.41
C MET A 79 0.46 4.28 -6.59
N TYR A 80 0.33 3.08 -7.15
CA TYR A 80 -0.92 2.34 -7.21
C TYR A 80 -1.10 1.53 -5.93
N VAL A 81 -2.28 1.60 -5.33
CA VAL A 81 -2.55 0.96 -4.03
C VAL A 81 -3.52 -0.20 -4.20
N PHE A 82 -3.17 -1.32 -3.59
CA PHE A 82 -3.96 -2.53 -3.52
C PHE A 82 -4.24 -2.91 -2.06
N ILE A 83 -5.27 -3.72 -1.87
CA ILE A 83 -5.47 -4.51 -0.65
C ILE A 83 -5.61 -5.97 -1.04
N GLY A 84 -5.30 -6.87 -0.13
CA GLY A 84 -5.52 -8.30 -0.34
C GLY A 84 -5.79 -9.04 0.95
N THR A 85 -6.12 -10.32 0.84
CA THR A 85 -6.25 -11.25 1.96
C THR A 85 -5.32 -12.44 1.76
N VAL A 86 -4.79 -12.98 2.85
CA VAL A 86 -3.94 -14.16 2.86
C VAL A 86 -4.25 -15.06 4.04
N SER A 87 -4.39 -16.35 3.79
CA SER A 87 -4.71 -17.36 4.81
C SER A 87 -3.48 -17.90 5.55
N THR A 88 -2.27 -17.52 5.14
CA THR A 88 -1.00 -18.01 5.71
C THR A 88 -0.09 -16.86 6.13
N ASP A 89 0.83 -17.14 7.06
CA ASP A 89 1.89 -16.20 7.45
C ASP A 89 3.05 -16.19 6.44
N PRO A 90 3.84 -15.10 6.36
CA PRO A 90 5.00 -15.01 5.48
C PRO A 90 5.92 -16.22 5.60
N THR A 91 6.31 -16.78 4.46
CA THR A 91 7.06 -18.05 4.40
C THR A 91 8.56 -17.84 4.14
N ILE A 92 8.98 -16.60 3.91
CA ILE A 92 10.38 -16.21 3.71
C ILE A 92 10.70 -14.96 4.53
N ALA A 93 12.00 -14.78 4.81
CA ALA A 93 12.49 -13.51 5.35
C ALA A 93 12.60 -12.47 4.22
N CYS A 94 11.97 -11.32 4.40
CA CYS A 94 12.10 -10.20 3.49
C CYS A 94 13.53 -9.63 3.55
N LYS A 95 14.17 -9.42 2.40
CA LYS A 95 15.50 -8.79 2.33
C LYS A 95 15.44 -7.29 2.66
N GLU A 96 14.30 -6.65 2.47
CA GLU A 96 14.10 -5.22 2.68
C GLU A 96 13.79 -4.83 4.13
N GLY A 97 13.53 -5.80 5.03
CA GLY A 97 13.12 -5.48 6.38
C GLY A 97 12.42 -6.61 7.12
N LYS A 98 11.76 -6.24 8.24
CA LYS A 98 11.02 -7.18 9.08
C LYS A 98 9.53 -7.10 8.76
N LEU A 99 8.91 -8.24 8.48
CA LEU A 99 7.46 -8.35 8.30
C LEU A 99 6.78 -8.62 9.63
N GLU A 100 5.71 -7.88 9.94
CA GLU A 100 4.83 -8.15 11.08
C GLU A 100 3.38 -7.79 10.78
N TRP A 101 2.48 -8.55 11.41
CA TRP A 101 1.06 -8.20 11.50
C TRP A 101 0.87 -7.07 12.52
N LYS A 102 0.22 -5.98 12.11
CA LYS A 102 -0.13 -4.85 12.96
C LYS A 102 -1.62 -4.59 12.89
N SER A 103 -2.24 -4.21 14.01
CA SER A 103 -3.65 -3.83 14.01
C SER A 103 -3.86 -2.49 13.30
N LEU A 104 -5.01 -2.29 12.64
CA LEU A 104 -5.35 -0.99 12.04
C LEU A 104 -5.27 0.15 13.07
N ASP A 105 -5.72 -0.10 14.30
CA ASP A 105 -5.65 0.89 15.39
C ASP A 105 -4.22 1.33 15.70
N TRP A 106 -3.27 0.40 15.70
CA TRP A 106 -1.86 0.72 15.86
C TRP A 106 -1.35 1.51 14.65
N ILE A 107 -1.74 1.12 13.43
CA ILE A 107 -1.30 1.78 12.20
C ILE A 107 -1.71 3.26 12.19
N VAL A 108 -2.92 3.58 12.63
CA VAL A 108 -3.43 4.97 12.61
C VAL A 108 -2.95 5.83 13.76
N THR A 109 -2.48 5.22 14.85
CA THR A 109 -2.00 5.97 16.04
C THR A 109 -0.48 6.03 16.14
N SER A 110 0.25 5.14 15.47
CA SER A 110 1.70 5.05 15.57
C SER A 110 2.44 6.10 14.75
N THR A 111 3.44 6.73 15.36
CA THR A 111 4.38 7.63 14.67
C THR A 111 5.47 6.88 13.90
N GLU A 112 5.52 5.55 14.01
CA GLU A 112 6.52 4.70 13.35
C GLU A 112 6.10 4.28 11.93
N VAL A 113 4.88 4.58 11.52
CA VAL A 113 4.36 4.29 10.17
C VAL A 113 4.76 5.41 9.20
N VAL A 114 4.89 5.10 7.91
CA VAL A 114 5.03 6.14 6.86
C VAL A 114 3.87 7.13 6.98
N SER A 115 4.19 8.42 7.04
CA SER A 115 3.32 9.48 7.56
C SER A 115 1.98 9.63 6.84
N ASN A 116 1.86 9.22 5.58
CA ASN A 116 0.61 9.30 4.82
C ASN A 116 -0.33 8.11 5.05
N ILE A 117 0.16 6.94 5.47
CA ILE A 117 -0.65 5.73 5.62
C ILE A 117 -1.82 5.93 6.58
N PRO A 118 -1.64 6.55 7.78
CA PRO A 118 -2.75 6.82 8.69
C PRO A 118 -3.92 7.59 8.06
N TYR A 119 -3.66 8.40 7.04
CA TYR A 119 -4.68 9.24 6.40
C TYR A 119 -5.59 8.48 5.42
N PHE A 120 -5.13 7.37 4.86
CA PHE A 120 -5.87 6.65 3.80
C PHE A 120 -6.14 5.17 4.11
N ILE A 121 -5.45 4.55 5.07
CA ILE A 121 -5.54 3.09 5.29
C ILE A 121 -6.97 2.60 5.55
N HIS A 122 -7.76 3.34 6.36
CA HIS A 122 -9.16 2.98 6.60
C HIS A 122 -10.02 3.10 5.35
N ASP A 123 -9.75 4.09 4.49
CA ASP A 123 -10.51 4.29 3.27
C ASP A 123 -10.36 3.10 2.32
N LEU A 124 -9.17 2.47 2.29
CA LEU A 124 -8.92 1.30 1.45
C LEU A 124 -9.89 0.16 1.76
N PHE A 125 -10.21 -0.06 3.03
CA PHE A 125 -11.08 -1.15 3.49
C PHE A 125 -12.56 -0.77 3.61
N THR A 126 -12.88 0.52 3.54
CA THR A 126 -14.26 1.02 3.76
C THR A 126 -14.95 1.45 2.48
N TYR A 127 -14.24 2.14 1.58
CA TYR A 127 -14.85 2.61 0.34
C TYR A 127 -14.97 1.47 -0.68
N PRO A 128 -16.11 1.32 -1.37
CA PRO A 128 -16.29 0.23 -2.33
C PRO A 128 -15.58 0.50 -3.67
N PHE A 129 -15.25 1.75 -3.99
CA PHE A 129 -14.60 2.15 -5.24
C PHE A 129 -13.16 2.66 -5.02
N PRO A 130 -12.33 2.71 -6.08
CA PRO A 130 -10.99 3.31 -6.03
C PRO A 130 -11.01 4.82 -5.77
N LEU A 131 -10.05 5.30 -4.99
CA LEU A 131 -9.85 6.72 -4.67
C LEU A 131 -8.46 7.20 -5.09
N GLU A 132 -8.35 8.46 -5.48
CA GLU A 132 -7.07 9.18 -5.49
C GLU A 132 -6.91 9.86 -4.13
N HIS A 133 -5.83 9.54 -3.42
CA HIS A 133 -5.37 10.18 -2.20
C HIS A 133 -4.16 11.05 -2.54
N ALA A 134 -4.36 12.37 -2.63
CA ALA A 134 -3.32 13.30 -3.07
C ALA A 134 -2.76 14.07 -1.87
N PHE A 135 -1.44 14.01 -1.70
CA PHE A 135 -0.69 14.68 -0.63
C PHE A 135 0.19 15.80 -1.20
N GLN A 136 0.35 16.88 -0.44
CA GLN A 136 1.40 17.87 -0.64
C GLN A 136 2.34 17.84 0.56
N TYR A 137 3.64 17.89 0.28
CA TYR A 137 4.71 17.92 1.26
C TYR A 137 5.52 19.20 1.11
N ASP A 138 5.96 19.77 2.23
CA ASP A 138 6.97 20.83 2.24
C ASP A 138 8.40 20.27 2.01
N GLU A 139 9.41 21.15 2.02
CA GLU A 139 10.81 20.78 1.84
C GLU A 139 11.38 19.92 2.99
N GLU A 140 10.74 19.96 4.16
CA GLU A 140 11.10 19.19 5.35
C GLU A 140 10.44 17.79 5.35
N GLY A 141 9.54 17.52 4.40
CA GLY A 141 8.82 16.26 4.27
C GLY A 141 7.57 16.17 5.14
N ASN A 142 7.07 17.29 5.69
CA ASN A 142 5.82 17.33 6.43
C ASN A 142 4.63 17.42 5.46
N ILE A 143 3.52 16.76 5.79
CA ILE A 143 2.27 16.86 5.03
C ILE A 143 1.64 18.22 5.31
N VAL A 144 1.48 19.04 4.28
CA VAL A 144 0.84 20.37 4.36
C VAL A 144 -0.57 20.39 3.78
N GLU A 145 -0.89 19.44 2.89
CA GLU A 145 -2.24 19.28 2.32
C GLU A 145 -2.53 17.81 2.05
N TYR A 146 -3.79 17.40 2.28
CA TYR A 146 -4.32 16.10 1.90
C TYR A 146 -5.72 16.26 1.32
N THR A 147 -5.95 15.66 0.15
CA THR A 147 -7.27 15.57 -0.48
C THR A 147 -7.53 14.14 -0.94
N LYS A 148 -8.81 13.75 -1.00
CA LYS A 148 -9.24 12.50 -1.63
C LYS A 148 -10.43 12.69 -2.54
N LYS A 149 -10.48 11.96 -3.65
CA LYS A 149 -11.61 11.95 -4.59
C LYS A 149 -11.77 10.59 -5.27
N PRO A 150 -12.99 10.21 -5.70
CA PRO A 150 -13.19 9.02 -6.51
C PRO A 150 -12.38 9.06 -7.80
N ILE A 151 -11.76 7.93 -8.16
CA ILE A 151 -11.26 7.72 -9.52
C ILE A 151 -12.42 7.15 -10.30
N TYR A 152 -13.10 8.02 -11.05
CA TYR A 152 -14.01 7.54 -12.08
C TYR A 152 -13.14 6.93 -13.18
N MET A 153 -12.93 5.62 -13.11
CA MET A 153 -12.52 4.88 -14.30
C MET A 153 -13.58 5.20 -15.35
N LEU A 154 -13.18 5.86 -16.45
CA LEU A 154 -14.05 6.02 -17.60
C LEU A 154 -14.67 4.66 -17.85
N SER A 155 -15.99 4.58 -17.74
CA SER A 155 -16.76 3.43 -18.19
C SER A 155 -16.19 3.03 -19.54
N ASN A 156 -15.79 1.76 -19.68
CA ASN A 156 -15.42 1.20 -20.96
C ASN A 156 -16.47 1.67 -21.98
N PRO A 157 -16.09 2.37 -23.07
CA PRO A 157 -17.03 2.58 -24.14
C PRO A 157 -17.42 1.19 -24.63
N THR A 158 -18.72 0.94 -24.56
CA THR A 158 -19.43 -0.21 -25.13
C THR A 158 -18.97 -0.55 -26.54
#